data_AF-A0A8H5PER9-F1
#
_entry.id   AF-A0A8H5PER9-F1
#
_cell.length_a   1.000
_cell.length_b   1.000
_cell.length_c   1.000
_cell.angle_alpha   90.00
_cell.angle_beta   90.00
_cell.angle_gamma   90.00
#
_symmetry.space_group_name_H-M   'P 1'
#
loop_
_entity.id
_entity.type
_entity.pdbx_description
1 polymer ?
#
loop_
_entity_poly.entity_id
_entity_poly.type
_entity_poly.pdbx_seq_one_letter_code
_entity_poly.pdbx_strand_id
1 'polypeptide(L)'
;MGQYGFLIPDRYVREVPGEVDMNTASIFWGFSLGVAVFSVAKASEQSWRAWKRRRRVTSYVAMIWAVWFSSMVLGCLAWGFQRQYIDPSFGFYFSVALFWALQVQFLLQIILNRLGLLMVVPGRAARLKWIVFAVILAVNISVFIIWMPARLQINDEWIWLNHIWDRCEKVIFALVDGALNAYFIYLVRSRLIENGLTKYIPLYRMNLFLIFVSLSLDIVLVGLMSLPSSLVYLSFHPVCYLLKLQIEMKMAELITKIVRSSGVTGKDNYHQSNANYAKGMATNTITKPSATHSHPGVHGAFPGSNTTHVEAGDRDSSMEMELQGRMSTDPPLTSDEPTIGYKLFHVMLRTRDPVQSLHFYIDLMGMRTVFTMDTGPFTIYYLGYPQTDEHRADLGKFGRDTLAQLACTPELIELYHVHGSENEPEGYYSTGNQPPNLGLGHIGFSVPDVPRAVERLRSHGVEVVKDLGAASREDVPLSQWEAEKKIGLGDLHPTYQRVFEQIAFVKDPDGYTVELVPQKLEE
;
A
#
# COMPACT_ATOMS: atom_id res chain seq x y z
N MET A 1 -58.66 -6.68 14.91
CA MET A 1 -57.20 -6.92 14.93
C MET A 1 -57.01 -8.38 15.24
N GLY A 2 -56.17 -9.07 14.48
CA GLY A 2 -55.94 -10.51 14.67
C GLY A 2 -55.28 -10.82 16.01
N GLN A 3 -55.09 -12.10 16.27
CA GLN A 3 -54.55 -12.62 17.54
C GLN A 3 -53.06 -12.30 17.77
N TYR A 4 -52.41 -11.64 16.80
CA TYR A 4 -51.01 -11.21 16.79
C TYR A 4 -50.88 -9.78 16.23
N GLY A 5 -49.66 -9.23 16.18
CA GLY A 5 -49.38 -7.81 16.00
C GLY A 5 -49.76 -7.16 14.66
N PHE A 6 -49.33 -5.91 14.48
CA PHE A 6 -49.71 -5.04 13.36
C PHE A 6 -49.43 -5.69 11.98
N LEU A 7 -50.48 -5.70 11.14
CA LEU A 7 -50.52 -6.26 9.77
C LEU A 7 -50.20 -7.77 9.68
N ILE A 8 -50.73 -8.58 10.60
CA ILE A 8 -50.70 -10.04 10.52
C ILE A 8 -52.07 -10.61 10.11
N PRO A 9 -52.13 -11.55 9.13
CA PRO A 9 -53.35 -12.27 8.78
C PRO A 9 -53.84 -13.18 9.92
N ASP A 10 -55.17 -13.33 10.06
CA ASP A 10 -55.78 -14.18 11.10
C ASP A 10 -55.43 -15.68 10.96
N ARG A 11 -54.86 -16.10 9.82
CA ARG A 11 -54.36 -17.46 9.55
C ARG A 11 -52.99 -17.76 10.18
N TYR A 12 -52.25 -16.74 10.62
CA TYR A 12 -50.86 -16.88 11.04
C TYR A 12 -50.69 -17.76 12.29
N VAL A 13 -49.86 -18.80 12.17
CA VAL A 13 -49.45 -19.69 13.27
C VAL A 13 -48.00 -19.38 13.67
N ARG A 14 -47.79 -18.99 14.94
CA ARG A 14 -46.46 -18.73 15.50
C ARG A 14 -45.69 -20.04 15.66
N GLU A 15 -44.58 -20.19 14.94
CA GLU A 15 -43.58 -21.23 15.25
C GLU A 15 -43.02 -21.00 16.67
N VAL A 16 -43.37 -21.88 17.61
CA VAL A 16 -42.81 -21.89 18.97
C VAL A 16 -41.55 -22.77 18.95
N PRO A 17 -40.35 -22.23 19.26
CA PRO A 17 -39.12 -23.02 19.24
C PRO A 17 -39.13 -24.11 20.32
N GLY A 18 -38.63 -25.30 19.99
CA GLY A 18 -38.36 -26.33 20.99
C GLY A 18 -37.17 -25.97 21.89
N GLU A 19 -36.97 -26.73 22.96
CA GLU A 19 -35.81 -26.54 23.86
C GLU A 19 -34.48 -26.70 23.11
N VAL A 20 -34.39 -27.68 22.20
CA VAL A 20 -33.22 -27.89 21.34
C VAL A 20 -32.98 -26.68 20.42
N ASP A 21 -34.02 -26.16 19.78
CA ASP A 21 -33.93 -24.99 18.89
C ASP A 21 -33.41 -23.75 19.65
N MET A 22 -33.92 -23.54 20.87
CA MET A 22 -33.51 -22.45 21.76
C MET A 22 -32.05 -22.58 22.20
N ASN A 23 -31.61 -23.81 22.52
CA ASN A 23 -30.23 -24.09 22.91
C ASN A 23 -29.28 -23.86 21.72
N THR A 24 -29.60 -24.37 20.53
CA THR A 24 -28.82 -24.14 19.30
C THR A 24 -28.74 -22.66 18.94
N ALA A 25 -29.86 -21.93 19.00
CA ALA A 25 -29.87 -20.49 18.75
C ALA A 25 -29.05 -19.69 19.77
N SER A 26 -29.10 -20.07 21.05
CA SER A 26 -28.31 -19.42 22.10
C SER A 26 -26.81 -19.68 21.93
N ILE A 27 -26.41 -20.87 21.46
CA ILE A 27 -25.02 -21.18 21.09
C ILE A 27 -24.56 -20.31 19.91
N PHE A 28 -25.36 -20.21 18.84
CA PHE A 28 -25.04 -19.36 17.70
C PHE A 28 -24.95 -17.88 18.09
N TRP A 29 -25.86 -17.38 18.92
CA TRP A 29 -25.83 -16.01 19.41
C TRP A 29 -24.58 -15.74 20.25
N GLY A 30 -24.27 -16.60 21.23
CA GLY A 30 -23.05 -16.49 22.06
C GLY A 30 -21.76 -16.55 21.24
N PHE A 31 -21.68 -17.44 20.24
CA PHE A 31 -20.55 -17.49 19.32
C PHE A 31 -20.45 -16.21 18.47
N SER A 32 -21.58 -15.70 17.95
CA SER A 32 -21.60 -14.48 17.15
C SER A 32 -21.13 -13.25 17.96
N LEU A 33 -21.49 -13.15 19.25
CA LEU A 33 -20.99 -12.12 20.16
C LEU A 33 -19.47 -12.22 20.36
N GLY A 34 -18.94 -13.43 20.54
CA GLY A 34 -17.50 -13.67 20.62
C GLY A 34 -16.76 -13.16 19.38
N VAL A 35 -17.22 -13.54 18.18
CA VAL A 35 -16.64 -13.06 16.91
C VAL A 35 -16.85 -11.55 16.73
N ALA A 36 -17.98 -10.99 17.18
CA ALA A 36 -18.29 -9.58 17.08
C ALA A 36 -17.32 -8.69 17.85
N VAL A 37 -16.89 -9.09 19.06
CA VAL A 37 -15.92 -8.34 19.86
C VAL A 37 -14.57 -8.24 19.13
N PHE A 38 -14.04 -9.37 18.62
CA PHE A 38 -12.82 -9.36 17.81
C PHE A 38 -12.98 -8.53 16.52
N SER A 39 -14.19 -8.51 15.95
CA SER A 39 -14.50 -7.74 14.74
C SER A 39 -14.52 -6.24 15.02
N VAL A 40 -15.11 -5.83 16.15
CA VAL A 40 -15.15 -4.43 16.58
C VAL A 40 -13.75 -3.92 16.93
N ALA A 41 -12.91 -4.73 17.59
CA ALA A 41 -11.53 -4.35 17.89
C ALA A 41 -10.73 -4.07 16.62
N LYS A 42 -10.82 -4.97 15.62
CA LYS A 42 -10.15 -4.81 14.33
C LYS A 42 -10.73 -3.68 13.47
N ALA A 43 -12.05 -3.56 13.41
CA ALA A 43 -12.73 -2.46 12.72
C ALA A 43 -12.36 -1.10 13.33
N SER A 44 -12.28 -1.01 14.66
CA SER A 44 -11.86 0.21 15.37
C SER A 44 -10.40 0.57 15.10
N GLU A 45 -9.49 -0.41 15.13
CA GLU A 45 -8.09 -0.20 14.76
C GLU A 45 -7.95 0.32 13.32
N GLN A 46 -8.67 -0.28 12.36
CA GLN A 46 -8.66 0.18 10.96
C GLN A 46 -9.33 1.56 10.80
N SER A 47 -10.39 1.84 11.56
CA SER A 47 -11.08 3.14 11.58
C SER A 47 -10.18 4.24 12.12
N TRP A 48 -9.49 4.01 13.22
CA TRP A 48 -8.53 4.95 13.82
C TRP A 48 -7.38 5.25 12.85
N ARG A 49 -6.79 4.22 12.23
CA ARG A 49 -5.77 4.37 11.18
C ARG A 49 -6.27 5.10 9.94
N ALA A 50 -7.57 5.02 9.60
CA ALA A 50 -8.16 5.78 8.48
C ALA A 50 -8.39 7.24 8.87
N TRP A 51 -8.98 7.47 10.05
CA TRP A 51 -9.24 8.79 10.62
C TRP A 51 -7.96 9.61 10.81
N LYS A 52 -6.92 9.03 11.42
CA LYS A 52 -5.62 9.69 11.62
C LYS A 52 -4.91 10.07 10.31
N ARG A 53 -5.25 9.46 9.16
CA ARG A 53 -4.61 9.75 7.86
C ARG A 53 -5.38 10.70 6.94
N ARG A 54 -6.70 10.87 7.12
CA ARG A 54 -7.54 11.68 6.21
C ARG A 54 -8.67 12.47 6.89
N ARG A 55 -8.81 12.40 8.22
CA ARG A 55 -9.93 12.96 9.03
C ARG A 55 -11.34 12.68 8.45
N ARG A 56 -11.50 11.59 7.69
CA ARG A 56 -12.74 11.18 7.02
C ARG A 56 -12.88 9.67 7.06
N VAL A 57 -14.10 9.19 7.24
CA VAL A 57 -14.44 7.76 7.14
C VAL A 57 -14.39 7.35 5.66
N THR A 58 -13.62 6.31 5.34
CA THR A 58 -13.58 5.78 3.96
C THR A 58 -14.77 4.87 3.71
N SER A 59 -15.24 4.77 2.47
CA SER A 59 -16.39 3.91 2.11
C SER A 59 -16.18 2.45 2.52
N TYR A 60 -14.93 1.95 2.47
CA TYR A 60 -14.58 0.62 2.95
C TYR A 60 -14.82 0.45 4.47
N VAL A 61 -14.38 1.42 5.29
CA VAL A 61 -14.60 1.40 6.74
C VAL A 61 -16.09 1.51 7.07
N ALA A 62 -16.83 2.37 6.35
CA ALA A 62 -18.28 2.49 6.51
C ALA A 62 -19.01 1.16 6.24
N MET A 63 -18.62 0.42 5.19
CA MET A 63 -19.20 -0.90 4.90
C MET A 63 -18.87 -1.96 5.96
N ILE A 64 -17.66 -1.96 6.53
CA ILE A 64 -17.32 -2.86 7.65
C ILE A 64 -18.27 -2.63 8.84
N TRP A 65 -18.45 -1.37 9.24
CA TRP A 65 -19.37 -1.03 10.33
C TRP A 65 -20.82 -1.36 9.99
N ALA A 66 -21.25 -1.18 8.74
CA ALA A 66 -22.60 -1.54 8.31
C ALA A 66 -22.85 -3.06 8.39
N VAL A 67 -21.91 -3.91 7.94
CA VAL A 67 -22.03 -5.38 8.08
C VAL A 67 -22.00 -5.81 9.55
N TRP A 68 -21.12 -5.22 10.36
CA TRP A 68 -21.05 -5.53 11.80
C TRP A 68 -22.35 -5.16 12.52
N PHE A 69 -22.84 -3.92 12.31
CA PHE A 69 -24.06 -3.41 12.93
C PHE A 69 -25.29 -4.22 12.51
N SER A 70 -25.46 -4.47 11.21
CA SER A 70 -26.57 -5.30 10.71
C SER A 70 -26.54 -6.71 11.27
N SER A 71 -25.35 -7.30 11.48
CA SER A 71 -25.21 -8.63 12.11
C SER A 71 -25.60 -8.63 13.59
N MET A 72 -25.25 -7.57 14.34
CA MET A 72 -25.66 -7.43 15.74
C MET A 72 -27.16 -7.22 15.87
N VAL A 73 -27.76 -6.32 15.07
CA VAL A 73 -29.21 -6.10 15.10
C VAL A 73 -29.97 -7.36 14.69
N LEU A 74 -29.54 -8.04 13.62
CA LEU A 74 -30.20 -9.28 13.18
C LEU A 74 -30.13 -10.39 14.24
N GLY A 75 -28.99 -10.55 14.91
CA GLY A 75 -28.84 -11.55 16.00
C GLY A 75 -29.68 -11.22 17.23
N CYS A 76 -29.73 -9.95 17.66
CA CYS A 76 -30.63 -9.50 18.72
C CYS A 76 -32.11 -9.75 18.37
N LEU A 77 -32.51 -9.44 17.13
CA LEU A 77 -33.88 -9.66 16.63
C LEU A 77 -34.23 -11.16 16.59
N ALA A 78 -33.35 -12.00 16.04
CA ALA A 78 -33.58 -13.45 15.95
C ALA A 78 -33.70 -14.09 17.33
N TRP A 79 -32.75 -13.81 18.24
CA TRP A 79 -32.75 -14.33 19.60
C TRP A 79 -33.94 -13.82 20.42
N GLY A 80 -34.25 -12.53 20.35
CA GLY A 80 -35.39 -11.92 21.06
C GLY A 80 -36.76 -12.43 20.58
N PHE A 81 -36.88 -12.73 19.28
CA PHE A 81 -38.07 -13.34 18.71
C PHE A 81 -38.23 -14.81 19.14
N GLN A 82 -37.14 -15.59 19.12
CA GLN A 82 -37.16 -16.97 19.63
C GLN A 82 -37.50 -17.02 21.12
N ARG A 83 -36.97 -16.09 21.94
CA ARG A 83 -37.32 -15.93 23.37
C ARG A 83 -38.74 -15.41 23.62
N GLN A 84 -39.51 -15.13 22.58
CA GLN A 84 -40.86 -14.57 22.63
C GLN A 84 -40.97 -13.18 23.28
N TYR A 85 -39.85 -12.46 23.45
CA TYR A 85 -39.86 -11.07 23.91
C TYR A 85 -40.31 -10.09 22.82
N ILE A 86 -40.20 -10.50 21.55
CA ILE A 86 -40.67 -9.75 20.40
C ILE A 86 -41.86 -10.51 19.80
N ASP A 87 -42.99 -9.84 19.65
CA ASP A 87 -44.15 -10.42 18.97
C ASP A 87 -44.02 -10.34 17.44
N PRO A 88 -44.60 -11.31 16.72
CA PRO A 88 -44.74 -11.23 15.27
C PRO A 88 -45.36 -9.90 14.85
N SER A 89 -44.75 -9.24 13.87
CA SER A 89 -45.27 -8.03 13.24
C SER A 89 -44.67 -7.84 11.85
N PHE A 90 -45.34 -7.09 10.98
CA PHE A 90 -44.75 -6.69 9.68
C PHE A 90 -43.40 -5.98 9.87
N GLY A 91 -43.30 -5.08 10.85
CA GLY A 91 -42.07 -4.32 11.12
C GLY A 91 -40.89 -5.20 11.56
N PHE A 92 -41.15 -6.28 12.31
CA PHE A 92 -40.14 -7.27 12.66
C PHE A 92 -39.58 -7.97 11.42
N TYR A 93 -40.46 -8.56 10.58
CA TYR A 93 -40.04 -9.27 9.38
C TYR A 93 -39.34 -8.34 8.38
N PHE A 94 -39.85 -7.13 8.18
CA PHE A 94 -39.21 -6.13 7.35
C PHE A 94 -37.80 -5.77 7.86
N SER A 95 -37.63 -5.59 9.17
CA SER A 95 -36.32 -5.31 9.77
C SER A 95 -35.34 -6.46 9.59
N VAL A 96 -35.80 -7.70 9.75
CA VAL A 96 -35.01 -8.91 9.49
C VAL A 96 -34.53 -8.95 8.03
N ALA A 97 -35.44 -8.78 7.07
CA ALA A 97 -35.08 -8.76 5.64
C ALA A 97 -34.15 -7.59 5.28
N LEU A 98 -34.35 -6.41 5.89
CA LEU A 98 -33.50 -5.23 5.69
C LEU A 98 -32.07 -5.46 6.19
N PHE A 99 -31.88 -5.87 7.45
CA PHE A 99 -30.53 -6.08 7.96
C PHE A 99 -29.82 -7.24 7.25
N TRP A 100 -30.54 -8.30 6.88
CA TRP A 100 -30.01 -9.36 6.03
C TRP A 100 -29.56 -8.85 4.65
N ALA A 101 -30.39 -8.07 3.95
CA ALA A 101 -30.04 -7.52 2.64
C ALA A 101 -28.81 -6.57 2.72
N LEU A 102 -28.69 -5.80 3.80
CA LEU A 102 -27.52 -4.95 4.05
C LEU A 102 -26.24 -5.79 4.29
N GLN A 103 -26.32 -6.90 5.04
CA GLN A 103 -25.18 -7.83 5.20
C GLN A 103 -24.69 -8.33 3.84
N VAL A 104 -25.59 -8.85 3.01
CA VAL A 104 -25.27 -9.38 1.67
C VAL A 104 -24.69 -8.30 0.76
N GLN A 105 -25.36 -7.14 0.65
CA GLN A 105 -24.95 -6.05 -0.24
C GLN A 105 -23.55 -5.54 0.11
N PHE A 106 -23.28 -5.26 1.39
CA PHE A 106 -22.00 -4.67 1.80
C PHE A 106 -20.85 -5.68 1.83
N LEU A 107 -21.08 -6.95 2.23
CA LEU A 107 -20.02 -7.96 2.24
C LEU A 107 -19.47 -8.24 0.84
N LEU A 108 -20.35 -8.39 -0.17
CA LEU A 108 -19.92 -8.57 -1.56
C LEU A 108 -19.17 -7.34 -2.10
N GLN A 109 -19.57 -6.13 -1.71
CA GLN A 109 -18.83 -4.91 -2.07
C GLN A 109 -17.49 -4.76 -1.34
N ILE A 110 -17.32 -5.34 -0.15
CA ILE A 110 -16.01 -5.45 0.52
C ILE A 110 -15.07 -6.36 -0.29
N ILE A 111 -15.54 -7.55 -0.70
CA ILE A 111 -14.79 -8.50 -1.55
C ILE A 111 -14.38 -7.84 -2.88
N LEU A 112 -15.31 -7.13 -3.54
CA LEU A 112 -15.03 -6.42 -4.79
C LEU A 112 -14.12 -5.20 -4.63
N ASN A 113 -14.17 -4.52 -3.47
CA ASN A 113 -13.22 -3.46 -3.17
C ASN A 113 -11.79 -4.01 -3.00
N ARG A 114 -11.63 -5.13 -2.29
CA ARG A 114 -10.36 -5.86 -2.18
C ARG A 114 -9.84 -6.29 -3.54
N LEU A 115 -10.69 -6.90 -4.36
CA LEU A 115 -10.33 -7.34 -5.72
C LEU A 115 -9.90 -6.16 -6.61
N GLY A 116 -10.62 -5.04 -6.54
CA GLY A 116 -10.32 -3.84 -7.32
C GLY A 116 -8.96 -3.21 -7.01
N LEU A 117 -8.38 -3.42 -5.83
CA LEU A 117 -7.02 -2.97 -5.49
C LEU A 117 -5.93 -3.75 -6.24
N LEU A 118 -6.24 -4.95 -6.74
CA LEU A 118 -5.30 -5.79 -7.47
C LEU A 118 -5.50 -5.74 -8.99
N MET A 119 -6.58 -5.12 -9.47
CA MET A 119 -6.84 -4.95 -10.90
C MET A 119 -5.99 -3.83 -11.49
N VAL A 120 -5.24 -4.13 -12.56
CA VAL A 120 -4.34 -3.17 -13.23
C VAL A 120 -5.07 -1.98 -13.85
N VAL A 121 -6.34 -2.16 -14.25
CA VAL A 121 -7.14 -1.11 -14.90
C VAL A 121 -8.30 -0.67 -13.98
N PRO A 122 -8.23 0.52 -13.34
CA PRO A 122 -9.22 0.96 -12.36
C PRO A 122 -10.63 1.13 -12.96
N GLY A 123 -10.73 1.52 -14.24
CA GLY A 123 -12.02 1.63 -14.95
C GLY A 123 -12.76 0.30 -15.10
N ARG A 124 -12.04 -0.83 -15.27
CA ARG A 124 -12.66 -2.17 -15.31
C ARG A 124 -13.14 -2.60 -13.91
N ALA A 125 -12.37 -2.28 -12.87
CA ALA A 125 -12.74 -2.55 -11.47
C ALA A 125 -14.01 -1.77 -11.06
N ALA A 126 -14.12 -0.50 -11.43
CA ALA A 126 -15.32 0.31 -11.16
C ALA A 126 -16.56 -0.26 -11.85
N ARG A 127 -16.45 -0.65 -13.13
CA ARG A 127 -17.56 -1.26 -13.88
C ARG A 127 -18.03 -2.58 -13.25
N LEU A 128 -17.10 -3.45 -12.84
CA LEU A 128 -17.42 -4.72 -12.17
C LEU A 128 -18.20 -4.49 -10.86
N LYS A 129 -17.78 -3.52 -10.03
CA LYS A 129 -18.45 -3.17 -8.77
C LYS A 129 -19.91 -2.77 -8.99
N TRP A 130 -20.18 -1.88 -9.96
CA TRP A 130 -21.52 -1.41 -10.28
C TRP A 130 -22.43 -2.50 -10.88
N ILE A 131 -21.89 -3.37 -11.74
CA ILE A 131 -22.65 -4.50 -12.29
C ILE A 131 -23.08 -5.45 -11.16
N VAL A 132 -22.15 -5.88 -10.30
CA VAL A 132 -22.50 -6.78 -9.20
C VAL A 132 -23.40 -6.08 -8.17
N PHE A 133 -23.19 -4.78 -7.90
CA PHE A 133 -24.09 -3.99 -7.04
C PHE A 133 -25.55 -4.06 -7.53
N ALA A 134 -25.78 -3.85 -8.83
CA ALA A 134 -27.11 -3.87 -9.43
C ALA A 134 -27.73 -5.27 -9.43
N VAL A 135 -26.94 -6.32 -9.73
CA VAL A 135 -27.41 -7.72 -9.69
C VAL A 135 -27.83 -8.13 -8.28
N ILE A 136 -26.99 -7.87 -7.28
CA ILE A 136 -27.29 -8.24 -5.88
C ILE A 136 -28.46 -7.40 -5.33
N LEU A 137 -28.58 -6.13 -5.73
CA LEU A 137 -29.74 -5.31 -5.39
C LEU A 137 -31.04 -5.88 -5.99
N ALA A 138 -31.02 -6.35 -7.25
CA ALA A 138 -32.17 -6.98 -7.88
C ALA A 138 -32.56 -8.30 -7.18
N VAL A 139 -31.58 -9.14 -6.81
CA VAL A 139 -31.84 -10.35 -6.00
C VAL A 139 -32.44 -9.96 -4.65
N ASN A 140 -31.84 -9.03 -3.91
CA ASN A 140 -32.37 -8.55 -2.62
C ASN A 140 -33.82 -8.05 -2.74
N ILE A 141 -34.17 -7.28 -3.77
CA ILE A 141 -35.54 -6.84 -4.03
C ILE A 141 -36.49 -8.03 -4.26
N SER A 142 -36.07 -9.05 -5.01
CA SER A 142 -36.89 -10.26 -5.21
C SER A 142 -37.10 -11.04 -3.89
N VAL A 143 -36.10 -11.08 -3.00
CA VAL A 143 -36.26 -11.68 -1.66
C VAL A 143 -37.31 -10.93 -0.85
N PHE A 144 -37.27 -9.59 -0.82
CA PHE A 144 -38.31 -8.79 -0.15
C PHE A 144 -39.72 -9.11 -0.66
N ILE A 145 -39.88 -9.28 -1.97
CA ILE A 145 -41.18 -9.55 -2.60
C ILE A 145 -41.69 -10.96 -2.28
N ILE A 146 -40.81 -11.97 -2.21
CA ILE A 146 -41.20 -13.38 -2.04
C ILE A 146 -41.24 -13.80 -0.57
N TRP A 147 -40.27 -13.37 0.23
CA TRP A 147 -40.09 -13.79 1.62
C TRP A 147 -41.08 -13.11 2.57
N MET A 148 -41.40 -11.82 2.36
CA MET A 148 -42.35 -11.10 3.24
C MET A 148 -43.76 -11.73 3.23
N PRO A 149 -44.42 -11.99 2.07
CA PRO A 149 -45.72 -12.67 2.04
C PRO A 149 -45.67 -14.10 2.61
N ALA A 150 -44.57 -14.82 2.38
CA ALA A 150 -44.38 -16.18 2.88
C ALA A 150 -44.27 -16.23 4.41
N ARG A 151 -43.50 -15.31 5.03
CA ARG A 151 -43.35 -15.24 6.49
C ARG A 151 -44.57 -14.70 7.22
N LEU A 152 -45.37 -13.87 6.55
CA LEU A 152 -46.70 -13.48 7.03
C LEU A 152 -47.78 -14.54 6.77
N GLN A 153 -47.42 -15.68 6.15
CA GLN A 153 -48.31 -16.83 5.88
C GLN A 153 -49.59 -16.45 5.11
N ILE A 154 -49.47 -15.54 4.14
CA ILE A 154 -50.64 -14.99 3.40
C ILE A 154 -51.32 -16.06 2.52
N ASN A 155 -50.55 -16.85 1.77
CA ASN A 155 -51.04 -17.96 0.96
C ASN A 155 -50.00 -19.10 0.93
N ASP A 156 -50.46 -20.34 0.77
CA ASP A 156 -49.59 -21.53 0.69
C ASP A 156 -48.70 -21.49 -0.56
N GLU A 157 -49.17 -20.87 -1.65
CA GLU A 157 -48.37 -20.62 -2.86
C GLU A 157 -47.13 -19.76 -2.58
N TRP A 158 -47.24 -18.72 -1.75
CA TRP A 158 -46.09 -17.89 -1.37
C TRP A 158 -45.10 -18.66 -0.50
N ILE A 159 -45.60 -19.52 0.39
CA ILE A 159 -44.76 -20.38 1.24
C ILE A 159 -43.98 -21.39 0.37
N TRP A 160 -44.65 -22.04 -0.59
CA TRP A 160 -44.02 -22.96 -1.53
C TRP A 160 -43.01 -22.26 -2.44
N LEU A 161 -43.38 -21.11 -3.00
CA LEU A 161 -42.50 -20.29 -3.85
C LEU A 161 -41.25 -19.86 -3.09
N ASN A 162 -41.40 -19.37 -1.85
CA ASN A 162 -40.28 -19.02 -0.99
C ASN A 162 -39.39 -20.23 -0.68
N HIS A 163 -39.95 -21.41 -0.39
CA HIS A 163 -39.17 -22.60 -0.09
C HIS A 163 -38.22 -23.02 -1.25
N ILE A 164 -38.63 -22.76 -2.50
CA ILE A 164 -37.76 -22.95 -3.68
C ILE A 164 -36.82 -21.75 -3.85
N TRP A 165 -37.36 -20.53 -3.86
CA TRP A 165 -36.60 -19.31 -4.14
C TRP A 165 -35.47 -19.07 -3.14
N ASP A 166 -35.74 -19.21 -1.84
CA ASP A 166 -34.78 -19.02 -0.74
C ASP A 166 -33.56 -19.95 -0.91
N ARG A 167 -33.76 -21.17 -1.44
CA ARG A 167 -32.65 -22.08 -1.80
C ARG A 167 -31.91 -21.61 -3.04
N CYS A 168 -32.62 -21.20 -4.09
CA CYS A 168 -32.03 -20.70 -5.33
C CYS A 168 -31.16 -19.45 -5.10
N GLU A 169 -31.59 -18.50 -4.28
CA GLU A 169 -30.79 -17.30 -3.97
C GLU A 169 -29.51 -17.65 -3.20
N LYS A 170 -29.52 -18.57 -2.22
CA LYS A 170 -28.27 -18.94 -1.54
C LYS A 170 -27.31 -19.66 -2.47
N VAL A 171 -27.80 -20.49 -3.39
CA VAL A 171 -26.96 -21.10 -4.44
C VAL A 171 -26.37 -20.03 -5.36
N ILE A 172 -27.14 -19.02 -5.76
CA ILE A 172 -26.63 -17.87 -6.54
C ILE A 172 -25.55 -17.12 -5.75
N PHE A 173 -25.78 -16.80 -4.46
CA PHE A 173 -24.78 -16.12 -3.64
C PHE A 173 -23.51 -16.95 -3.44
N ALA A 174 -23.62 -18.26 -3.20
CA ALA A 174 -22.48 -19.17 -3.08
C ALA A 174 -21.68 -19.29 -4.39
N LEU A 175 -22.36 -19.31 -5.54
CA LEU A 175 -21.71 -19.28 -6.86
C LEU A 175 -20.99 -17.95 -7.12
N VAL A 176 -21.58 -16.82 -6.73
CA VAL A 176 -20.95 -15.49 -6.84
C VAL A 176 -19.73 -15.38 -5.91
N ASP A 177 -19.83 -15.80 -4.65
CA ASP A 177 -18.69 -15.79 -3.71
C ASP A 177 -17.57 -16.74 -4.19
N GLY A 178 -17.94 -17.92 -4.68
CA GLY A 178 -17.04 -18.87 -5.33
C GLY A 178 -16.31 -18.27 -6.53
N ALA A 179 -17.03 -17.65 -7.46
CA ALA A 179 -16.46 -17.02 -8.65
C ALA A 179 -15.53 -15.84 -8.31
N LEU A 180 -15.92 -14.97 -7.38
CA LEU A 180 -15.11 -13.82 -6.97
C LEU A 180 -13.84 -14.24 -6.24
N ASN A 181 -13.91 -15.25 -5.37
CA ASN A 181 -12.74 -15.77 -4.67
C ASN A 181 -11.83 -16.60 -5.60
N ALA A 182 -12.38 -17.35 -6.56
CA ALA A 182 -11.60 -18.03 -7.59
C ALA A 182 -10.86 -17.04 -8.51
N TYR A 183 -11.53 -15.97 -8.93
CA TYR A 183 -10.91 -14.90 -9.74
C TYR A 183 -9.83 -14.15 -8.95
N PHE A 184 -10.03 -13.93 -7.64
CA PHE A 184 -9.00 -13.41 -6.75
C PHE A 184 -7.76 -14.34 -6.69
N ILE A 185 -7.96 -15.66 -6.52
CA ILE A 185 -6.87 -16.66 -6.53
C ILE A 185 -6.11 -16.63 -7.86
N TYR A 186 -6.83 -16.61 -8.99
CA TYR A 186 -6.23 -16.52 -10.33
C TYR A 186 -5.33 -15.29 -10.47
N LEU A 187 -5.80 -14.12 -10.04
CA LEU A 187 -5.07 -12.87 -10.15
C LEU A 187 -3.82 -12.86 -9.22
N VAL A 188 -3.95 -13.34 -7.98
CA VAL A 188 -2.81 -13.52 -7.07
C VAL A 188 -1.80 -14.50 -7.65
N ARG A 189 -2.24 -15.62 -8.23
CA ARG A 189 -1.37 -16.62 -8.88
C ARG A 189 -0.63 -16.03 -10.08
N SER A 190 -1.29 -15.26 -10.95
CA SER A 190 -0.64 -14.60 -12.09
C SER A 190 0.51 -13.70 -11.62
N ARG A 191 0.24 -12.81 -10.66
CA ARG A 191 1.26 -11.91 -10.10
C ARG A 191 2.40 -12.64 -9.39
N LEU A 192 2.15 -13.79 -8.75
CA LEU A 192 3.20 -14.58 -8.10
C LEU A 192 4.08 -15.33 -9.11
N ILE A 193 3.51 -15.79 -10.22
CA ILE A 193 4.24 -16.49 -11.29
C ILE A 193 5.10 -15.51 -12.11
N GLU A 194 4.55 -14.34 -12.47
CA GLU A 194 5.27 -13.30 -13.23
C GLU A 194 6.55 -12.80 -12.53
N ASN A 195 6.59 -12.85 -11.19
CA ASN A 195 7.75 -12.37 -10.42
C ASN A 195 8.68 -13.50 -9.91
N GLY A 196 8.36 -14.79 -10.16
CA GLY A 196 9.24 -15.92 -9.84
C GLY A 196 9.43 -16.27 -8.35
N LEU A 197 8.70 -15.66 -7.41
CA LEU A 197 8.95 -15.83 -5.96
C LEU A 197 8.23 -17.04 -5.35
N THR A 198 8.86 -18.21 -5.41
CA THR A 198 8.44 -19.44 -4.69
C THR A 198 8.33 -19.26 -3.17
N LYS A 199 9.01 -18.26 -2.60
CA LYS A 199 8.98 -17.89 -1.17
C LYS A 199 7.56 -17.62 -0.63
N TYR A 200 6.61 -17.18 -1.46
CA TYR A 200 5.26 -16.79 -1.01
C TYR A 200 4.23 -17.92 -1.04
N ILE A 201 4.62 -19.15 -1.41
CA ILE A 201 3.74 -20.32 -1.42
C ILE A 201 3.04 -20.59 -0.06
N PRO A 202 3.70 -20.48 1.12
CA PRO A 202 3.02 -20.66 2.41
C PRO A 202 1.91 -19.64 2.65
N LEU A 203 2.16 -18.39 2.25
CA LEU A 203 1.24 -17.26 2.42
C LEU A 203 0.03 -17.39 1.47
N TYR A 204 0.28 -17.83 0.24
CA TYR A 204 -0.75 -18.22 -0.72
C TYR A 204 -1.61 -19.39 -0.20
N ARG A 205 -0.99 -20.44 0.36
CA ARG A 205 -1.70 -21.59 0.96
C ARG A 205 -2.57 -21.17 2.15
N MET A 206 -2.11 -20.24 2.98
CA MET A 206 -2.91 -19.70 4.10
C MET A 206 -4.12 -18.88 3.61
N ASN A 207 -3.95 -18.05 2.58
CA ASN A 207 -5.08 -17.35 1.94
C ASN A 207 -6.06 -18.35 1.28
N LEU A 208 -5.55 -19.38 0.61
CA LEU A 208 -6.39 -20.43 0.01
C LEU A 208 -7.22 -21.16 1.08
N PHE A 209 -6.64 -21.43 2.25
CA PHE A 209 -7.37 -21.97 3.40
C PHE A 209 -8.46 -21.02 3.91
N LEU A 210 -8.16 -19.72 4.07
CA LEU A 210 -9.16 -18.72 4.49
C LEU A 210 -10.33 -18.60 3.49
N ILE A 211 -10.04 -18.70 2.19
CA ILE A 211 -11.07 -18.74 1.13
C ILE A 211 -11.92 -20.01 1.24
N PHE A 212 -11.29 -21.18 1.43
CA PHE A 212 -12.02 -22.44 1.61
C PHE A 212 -12.95 -22.38 2.84
N VAL A 213 -12.50 -21.75 3.94
CA VAL A 213 -13.35 -21.49 5.11
C VAL A 213 -14.49 -20.53 4.78
N SER A 214 -14.29 -19.48 3.97
CA SER A 214 -15.40 -18.60 3.53
C SER A 214 -16.45 -19.37 2.73
N LEU A 215 -16.02 -20.21 1.79
CA LEU A 215 -16.93 -20.98 0.93
C LEU A 215 -17.64 -22.10 1.72
N SER A 216 -16.97 -22.70 2.72
CA SER A 216 -17.62 -23.71 3.57
C SER A 216 -18.74 -23.12 4.42
N LEU A 217 -18.65 -21.84 4.80
CA LEU A 217 -19.74 -21.15 5.51
C LEU A 217 -21.00 -21.00 4.66
N ASP A 218 -20.89 -20.82 3.34
CA ASP A 218 -22.09 -20.83 2.46
C ASP A 218 -22.69 -22.22 2.35
N ILE A 219 -21.86 -23.27 2.25
CA ILE A 219 -22.32 -24.67 2.19
C ILE A 219 -23.06 -25.02 3.49
N VAL A 220 -22.52 -24.62 4.65
CA VAL A 220 -23.20 -24.79 5.95
C VAL A 220 -24.50 -23.99 6.00
N LEU A 221 -24.51 -22.75 5.50
CA LEU A 221 -25.70 -21.91 5.48
C LEU A 221 -26.81 -22.50 4.59
N VAL A 222 -26.48 -23.05 3.41
CA VAL A 222 -27.42 -23.82 2.57
C VAL A 222 -27.88 -25.10 3.27
N GLY A 223 -26.95 -25.83 3.92
CA GLY A 223 -27.26 -27.07 4.64
C GLY A 223 -28.24 -26.88 5.80
N LEU A 224 -28.08 -25.80 6.58
CA LEU A 224 -28.96 -25.47 7.71
C LEU A 224 -30.40 -25.13 7.29
N MET A 225 -30.67 -24.81 6.02
CA MET A 225 -32.02 -24.67 5.48
C MET A 225 -32.76 -26.02 5.33
N SER A 226 -32.07 -27.14 5.54
CA SER A 226 -32.68 -28.48 5.61
C SER A 226 -33.16 -28.84 7.03
N LEU A 227 -32.94 -27.97 8.03
CA LEU A 227 -33.49 -28.16 9.36
C LEU A 227 -35.01 -27.86 9.38
N PRO A 228 -35.81 -28.57 10.20
CA PRO A 228 -37.25 -28.32 10.28
C PRO A 228 -37.61 -26.94 10.85
N SER A 229 -36.78 -26.39 11.73
CA SER A 229 -37.04 -25.14 12.45
C SER A 229 -36.49 -23.93 11.70
N SER A 230 -37.38 -23.23 10.99
CA SER A 230 -37.01 -22.12 10.10
C SER A 230 -36.38 -20.92 10.82
N LEU A 231 -36.62 -20.81 12.13
CA LEU A 231 -36.06 -19.77 13.02
C LEU A 231 -34.63 -20.05 13.49
N VAL A 232 -34.20 -21.32 13.59
CA VAL A 232 -32.82 -21.66 14.01
C VAL A 232 -31.81 -21.27 12.93
N TYR A 233 -32.20 -21.45 11.67
CA TYR A 233 -31.46 -20.97 10.50
C TYR A 233 -31.20 -19.45 10.57
N LEU A 234 -32.22 -18.65 10.95
CA LEU A 234 -32.10 -17.19 11.05
C LEU A 234 -30.97 -16.77 12.01
N SER A 235 -30.85 -17.47 13.14
CA SER A 235 -29.83 -17.23 14.17
C SER A 235 -28.41 -17.59 13.74
N PHE A 236 -28.21 -18.30 12.62
CA PHE A 236 -26.88 -18.58 12.06
C PHE A 236 -26.35 -17.46 11.13
N HIS A 237 -27.20 -16.60 10.56
CA HIS A 237 -26.75 -15.52 9.67
C HIS A 237 -25.71 -14.60 10.33
N PRO A 238 -25.89 -14.07 11.56
CA PRO A 238 -24.87 -13.27 12.23
C PRO A 238 -23.52 -13.97 12.32
N VAL A 239 -23.50 -15.27 12.65
CA VAL A 239 -22.27 -16.08 12.72
C VAL A 239 -21.56 -16.10 11.37
N CYS A 240 -22.28 -16.45 10.31
CA CYS A 240 -21.72 -16.53 8.96
C CYS A 240 -21.15 -15.18 8.48
N TYR A 241 -21.94 -14.10 8.52
CA TYR A 241 -21.51 -12.80 8.01
C TYR A 241 -20.39 -12.15 8.85
N LEU A 242 -20.34 -12.36 10.17
CA LEU A 242 -19.23 -11.87 11.00
C LEU A 242 -17.93 -12.66 10.75
N LEU A 243 -18.01 -13.98 10.58
CA LEU A 243 -16.84 -14.80 10.21
C LEU A 243 -16.33 -14.42 8.82
N LYS A 244 -17.22 -14.23 7.83
CA LYS A 244 -16.82 -13.75 6.50
C LYS A 244 -16.20 -12.35 6.56
N LEU A 245 -16.77 -11.42 7.32
CA LEU A 245 -16.19 -10.09 7.56
C LEU A 245 -14.78 -10.17 8.16
N GLN A 246 -14.55 -11.07 9.12
CA GLN A 246 -13.22 -11.34 9.69
C GLN A 246 -12.23 -11.90 8.67
N ILE A 247 -12.67 -12.85 7.84
CA ILE A 247 -11.86 -13.42 6.75
C ILE A 247 -11.46 -12.32 5.77
N GLU A 248 -12.39 -11.47 5.36
CA GLU A 248 -12.14 -10.34 4.46
C GLU A 248 -11.14 -9.32 5.04
N MET A 249 -11.32 -8.91 6.30
CA MET A 249 -10.39 -7.99 6.98
C MET A 249 -8.98 -8.59 7.12
N LYS A 250 -8.86 -9.88 7.48
CA LYS A 250 -7.57 -10.56 7.60
C LYS A 250 -6.88 -10.74 6.25
N MET A 251 -7.61 -11.13 5.21
CA MET A 251 -7.05 -11.25 3.85
C MET A 251 -6.60 -9.89 3.31
N ALA A 252 -7.34 -8.80 3.56
CA ALA A 252 -6.94 -7.45 3.14
C ALA A 252 -5.63 -6.96 3.81
N GLU A 253 -5.43 -7.24 5.10
CA GLU A 253 -4.15 -6.97 5.79
C GLU A 253 -3.00 -7.79 5.18
N LEU A 254 -3.25 -9.06 4.85
CA LEU A 254 -2.26 -9.95 4.23
C LEU A 254 -1.90 -9.52 2.80
N ILE A 255 -2.86 -9.14 1.97
CA ILE A 255 -2.63 -8.63 0.61
C ILE A 255 -1.84 -7.33 0.66
N THR A 256 -2.13 -6.44 1.62
CA THR A 256 -1.34 -5.22 1.81
C THR A 256 0.10 -5.55 2.15
N LYS A 257 0.33 -6.59 2.97
CA LYS A 257 1.68 -7.11 3.27
C LYS A 257 2.33 -7.73 2.03
N ILE A 258 1.62 -8.52 1.22
CA ILE A 258 2.10 -9.12 -0.04
C ILE A 258 2.47 -8.05 -1.06
N VAL A 259 1.64 -7.04 -1.29
CA VAL A 259 1.92 -5.97 -2.26
C VAL A 259 3.15 -5.18 -1.84
N ARG A 260 3.30 -4.88 -0.54
CA ARG A 260 4.51 -4.27 0.02
C ARG A 260 5.73 -5.19 -0.04
N SER A 261 5.57 -6.50 0.13
CA SER A 261 6.63 -7.51 0.02
C SER A 261 6.71 -8.16 -1.38
N SER A 262 6.12 -7.56 -2.41
CA SER A 262 6.35 -7.90 -3.82
C SER A 262 7.18 -6.80 -4.48
N GLY A 263 7.12 -5.57 -3.96
CA GLY A 263 8.12 -4.53 -4.22
C GLY A 263 9.39 -4.65 -3.37
N VAL A 264 9.47 -5.61 -2.45
CA VAL A 264 10.61 -5.84 -1.54
C VAL A 264 10.84 -7.35 -1.37
N THR A 265 12.09 -7.80 -1.35
CA THR A 265 12.54 -9.21 -1.13
C THR A 265 12.13 -10.27 -2.16
N GLY A 266 12.84 -10.26 -3.30
CA GLY A 266 13.39 -11.49 -3.87
C GLY A 266 14.66 -11.92 -3.13
N LYS A 267 14.51 -12.57 -1.97
CA LYS A 267 15.60 -13.28 -1.25
C LYS A 267 15.01 -14.15 -0.13
N ASP A 268 15.43 -15.41 -0.07
CA ASP A 268 15.80 -16.17 1.14
C ASP A 268 16.34 -17.53 0.68
N ASN A 269 17.61 -17.79 0.98
CA ASN A 269 18.25 -19.10 1.15
C ASN A 269 19.77 -18.90 1.12
N TYR A 270 20.39 -18.45 2.22
CA TYR A 270 21.82 -18.66 2.51
C TYR A 270 22.13 -18.34 3.98
N HIS A 271 21.66 -19.20 4.89
CA HIS A 271 22.12 -19.24 6.29
C HIS A 271 22.57 -20.65 6.67
N GLN A 272 23.66 -21.13 6.08
CA GLN A 272 24.44 -22.23 6.68
C GLN A 272 25.91 -22.30 6.22
N SER A 273 26.69 -21.23 6.45
CA SER A 273 28.17 -21.31 6.47
C SER A 273 28.77 -20.03 7.07
N ASN A 274 29.77 -20.21 7.94
CA ASN A 274 30.67 -19.20 8.55
C ASN A 274 30.45 -18.82 10.03
N ALA A 275 30.25 -19.83 10.87
CA ALA A 275 30.85 -19.81 12.21
C ALA A 275 32.11 -20.71 12.18
N ASN A 276 33.30 -20.14 11.92
CA ASN A 276 34.61 -20.77 12.20
C ASN A 276 35.90 -19.94 11.90
N TYR A 277 35.83 -18.61 11.67
CA TYR A 277 37.03 -17.77 11.45
C TYR A 277 37.07 -16.54 12.38
N ALA A 278 37.15 -16.80 13.70
CA ALA A 278 37.49 -15.78 14.71
C ALA A 278 37.94 -16.41 16.04
N LYS A 279 39.05 -17.17 16.05
CA LYS A 279 39.69 -17.62 17.30
C LYS A 279 41.19 -17.90 17.12
N GLY A 280 42.01 -17.26 17.96
CA GLY A 280 43.48 -17.17 17.82
C GLY A 280 43.86 -15.82 17.18
N MET A 281 44.81 -15.04 17.71
CA MET A 281 45.84 -15.32 18.71
C MET A 281 45.94 -14.18 19.75
N ALA A 282 46.61 -14.43 20.89
CA ALA A 282 46.48 -13.61 22.10
C ALA A 282 47.73 -12.79 22.49
N THR A 283 47.48 -11.71 23.26
CA THR A 283 48.29 -11.14 24.36
C THR A 283 49.75 -10.73 24.17
N ASN A 284 50.08 -9.51 24.63
CA ASN A 284 51.22 -9.29 25.53
C ASN A 284 51.05 -8.05 26.44
N THR A 285 51.86 -8.01 27.51
CA THR A 285 51.76 -7.15 28.71
C THR A 285 53.06 -6.34 28.93
N ILE A 286 53.17 -5.29 29.75
CA ILE A 286 52.26 -4.47 30.60
C ILE A 286 52.94 -3.09 30.81
N THR A 287 52.22 -1.97 31.04
CA THR A 287 52.61 -0.86 31.97
C THR A 287 51.60 0.32 32.03
N LYS A 288 51.59 1.01 33.18
CA LYS A 288 50.94 2.30 33.53
C LYS A 288 51.89 2.98 34.57
N PRO A 289 51.78 4.29 34.96
CA PRO A 289 50.61 5.20 34.82
C PRO A 289 50.89 6.68 34.41
N SER A 290 49.80 7.44 34.22
CA SER A 290 49.65 8.92 34.35
C SER A 290 50.45 9.84 33.38
N ALA A 291 49.87 10.80 32.64
CA ALA A 291 48.86 11.79 33.05
C ALA A 291 48.12 12.48 31.88
N THR A 292 46.96 13.09 32.18
CA THR A 292 46.34 14.27 31.52
C THR A 292 46.38 14.44 29.99
N HIS A 293 45.27 14.15 29.30
CA HIS A 293 44.35 15.16 28.75
C HIS A 293 43.18 14.47 28.00
N SER A 294 41.95 14.74 28.42
CA SER A 294 40.74 14.17 27.81
C SER A 294 40.11 15.13 26.81
N HIS A 295 40.14 14.78 25.53
CA HIS A 295 39.19 15.31 24.53
C HIS A 295 37.89 14.51 24.59
N PRO A 296 36.72 15.16 24.68
CA PRO A 296 35.47 14.65 24.13
C PRO A 296 35.29 15.21 22.71
N GLY A 297 34.98 14.36 21.75
CA GLY A 297 34.56 14.81 20.43
C GLY A 297 33.19 15.50 20.51
N VAL A 298 33.09 16.70 19.94
CA VAL A 298 31.82 17.42 19.85
C VAL A 298 31.08 16.91 18.61
N HIS A 299 30.09 16.05 18.81
CA HIS A 299 29.01 15.91 17.84
C HIS A 299 28.25 17.25 17.79
N GLY A 300 28.33 17.93 16.66
CA GLY A 300 27.56 19.15 16.39
C GLY A 300 26.09 18.84 16.22
N ALA A 301 25.38 18.67 17.34
CA ALA A 301 23.92 18.78 17.36
C ALA A 301 23.55 20.26 17.24
N PHE A 302 22.77 20.62 16.21
CA PHE A 302 22.26 21.97 16.05
C PHE A 302 21.38 22.35 17.26
N PRO A 303 21.64 23.47 17.95
CA PRO A 303 20.77 23.94 19.02
C PRO A 303 19.54 24.61 18.40
N GLY A 304 18.37 23.96 18.51
CA GLY A 304 17.11 24.57 18.12
C GLY A 304 16.83 25.82 18.96
N SER A 305 16.62 26.97 18.30
CA SER A 305 16.21 28.20 18.97
C SER A 305 15.03 28.86 18.25
N ASN A 306 13.95 29.04 19.03
CA ASN A 306 12.83 29.97 18.88
C ASN A 306 12.55 30.57 17.48
N THR A 307 11.67 29.92 16.71
CA THR A 307 10.91 30.59 15.64
C THR A 307 9.57 31.11 16.18
N THR A 308 9.41 32.44 16.16
CA THR A 308 8.14 33.11 16.48
C THR A 308 7.11 32.85 15.39
N HIS A 309 5.93 32.35 15.76
CA HIS A 309 4.79 32.22 14.85
C HIS A 309 4.27 33.59 14.39
N VAL A 310 4.07 33.73 13.08
CA VAL A 310 3.23 34.77 12.48
C VAL A 310 2.19 34.07 11.60
N GLU A 311 0.91 34.34 11.83
CA GLU A 311 -0.17 33.76 11.03
C GLU A 311 -0.28 34.42 9.65
N ALA A 312 -0.30 33.61 8.60
CA ALA A 312 -0.90 33.93 7.33
C ALA A 312 -1.81 32.76 6.92
N GLY A 313 -3.11 33.02 6.70
CA GLY A 313 -4.03 32.05 6.09
C GLY A 313 -3.79 31.98 4.57
N ASP A 314 -3.98 30.86 3.88
CA ASP A 314 -5.23 30.08 3.82
C ASP A 314 -4.94 28.61 3.39
N ARG A 315 -5.74 27.67 3.91
CA ARG A 315 -5.93 26.25 3.49
C ARG A 315 -4.77 25.23 3.37
N ASP A 316 -3.52 25.56 3.05
CA ASP A 316 -2.47 24.52 2.84
C ASP A 316 -1.71 24.07 4.11
N SER A 317 -1.72 24.93 5.15
CA SER A 317 -0.90 24.79 6.37
C SER A 317 -1.06 23.48 7.15
N SER A 318 -2.15 22.73 6.97
CA SER A 318 -2.38 21.49 7.73
C SER A 318 -1.48 20.31 7.30
N MET A 319 -1.06 20.25 6.04
CA MET A 319 -0.18 19.19 5.53
C MET A 319 1.29 19.55 5.72
N GLU A 320 1.65 20.83 5.54
CA GLU A 320 2.98 21.34 5.86
C GLU A 320 3.30 21.18 7.35
N MET A 321 2.35 21.48 8.24
CA MET A 321 2.54 21.27 9.69
C MET A 321 2.66 19.78 10.07
N GLU A 322 1.99 18.86 9.35
CA GLU A 322 2.21 17.40 9.52
C GLU A 322 3.55 16.91 8.96
N LEU A 323 4.14 17.60 7.98
CA LEU A 323 5.41 17.24 7.33
C LEU A 323 6.62 17.85 8.07
N GLN A 324 6.59 19.14 8.39
CA GLN A 324 7.57 19.81 9.26
C GLN A 324 7.61 19.13 10.64
N GLY A 325 6.46 18.72 11.15
CA GLY A 325 6.39 17.92 12.38
C GLY A 325 7.15 16.60 12.32
N ARG A 326 7.39 15.99 11.14
CA ARG A 326 8.14 14.73 11.00
C ARG A 326 9.65 14.90 10.94
N MET A 327 10.14 16.00 10.36
CA MET A 327 11.58 16.25 10.12
C MET A 327 12.47 16.19 11.37
N SER A 328 11.90 16.15 12.58
CA SER A 328 12.64 15.85 13.81
C SER A 328 11.86 14.98 14.81
N THR A 329 10.88 14.19 14.34
CA THR A 329 10.11 13.25 15.19
C THR A 329 10.05 11.82 14.66
N ASP A 330 10.82 11.50 13.63
CA ASP A 330 11.03 10.10 13.24
C ASP A 330 11.60 9.31 14.44
N PRO A 331 11.04 8.13 14.77
CA PRO A 331 11.49 7.35 15.90
C PRO A 331 12.93 6.86 15.67
N PRO A 332 13.76 6.76 16.74
CA PRO A 332 15.12 6.25 16.59
C PRO A 332 15.09 4.80 16.11
N LEU A 333 15.94 4.47 15.12
CA LEU A 333 16.14 3.11 14.67
C LEU A 333 16.74 2.28 15.81
N THR A 334 16.04 1.25 16.26
CA THR A 334 16.55 0.31 17.26
C THR A 334 17.54 -0.67 16.61
N SER A 335 18.47 -1.24 17.39
CA SER A 335 19.57 -2.06 16.84
C SER A 335 19.13 -3.38 16.19
N ASP A 336 17.84 -3.73 16.27
CA ASP A 336 17.19 -4.88 15.67
C ASP A 336 16.34 -4.52 14.42
N GLU A 337 16.30 -3.26 14.00
CA GLU A 337 15.58 -2.83 12.80
C GLU A 337 16.09 -3.56 11.53
N PRO A 338 15.21 -4.22 10.74
CA PRO A 338 15.61 -5.08 9.62
C PRO A 338 16.18 -4.34 8.41
N THR A 339 16.17 -3.01 8.43
CA THR A 339 16.78 -2.13 7.41
C THR A 339 18.19 -1.66 7.79
N ILE A 340 18.72 -2.04 8.97
CA ILE A 340 20.11 -1.73 9.33
C ILE A 340 21.05 -2.35 8.28
N GLY A 341 21.94 -1.52 7.74
CA GLY A 341 22.88 -1.91 6.69
C GLY A 341 22.34 -1.81 5.26
N TYR A 342 21.09 -1.39 5.05
CA TYR A 342 20.60 -1.05 3.71
C TYR A 342 21.36 0.17 3.16
N LYS A 343 21.69 0.14 1.88
CA LYS A 343 22.39 1.22 1.17
C LYS A 343 21.73 1.47 -0.18
N LEU A 344 21.45 2.74 -0.49
CA LEU A 344 21.26 3.17 -1.87
C LEU A 344 22.66 3.30 -2.47
N PHE A 345 22.98 2.47 -3.47
CA PHE A 345 24.36 2.33 -3.94
C PHE A 345 24.60 2.85 -5.36
N HIS A 346 23.60 2.80 -6.24
CA HIS A 346 23.66 3.40 -7.57
C HIS A 346 22.32 4.02 -8.01
N VAL A 347 22.39 4.86 -9.03
CA VAL A 347 21.26 5.27 -9.89
C VAL A 347 21.55 4.83 -11.33
N MET A 348 20.52 4.40 -12.06
CA MET A 348 20.65 4.01 -13.48
C MET A 348 19.99 5.06 -14.38
N LEU A 349 20.73 5.54 -15.37
CA LEU A 349 20.29 6.46 -16.41
C LEU A 349 20.44 5.79 -17.77
N ARG A 350 19.45 5.97 -18.67
CA ARG A 350 19.58 5.51 -20.06
C ARG A 350 20.37 6.55 -20.84
N THR A 351 21.35 6.11 -21.62
CA THR A 351 22.13 7.00 -22.46
C THR A 351 21.99 6.64 -23.94
N ARG A 352 21.78 7.68 -24.77
CA ARG A 352 21.61 7.62 -26.21
C ARG A 352 22.97 7.37 -26.88
N ASP A 353 23.96 8.17 -26.53
CA ASP A 353 25.32 8.05 -27.07
C ASP A 353 26.33 7.94 -25.91
N PRO A 354 26.89 6.73 -25.66
CA PRO A 354 27.80 6.53 -24.56
C PRO A 354 29.12 7.28 -24.76
N VAL A 355 29.51 7.67 -25.97
CA VAL A 355 30.75 8.45 -26.20
C VAL A 355 30.60 9.83 -25.57
N GLN A 356 29.46 10.49 -25.81
CA GLN A 356 29.18 11.82 -25.27
C GLN A 356 29.00 11.77 -23.75
N SER A 357 28.21 10.81 -23.25
CA SER A 357 27.95 10.72 -21.82
C SER A 357 29.18 10.23 -21.03
N LEU A 358 30.02 9.34 -21.57
CA LEU A 358 31.31 9.02 -20.94
C LEU A 358 32.25 10.24 -20.93
N HIS A 359 32.31 11.04 -22.00
CA HIS A 359 33.07 12.30 -21.98
C HIS A 359 32.59 13.24 -20.87
N PHE A 360 31.27 13.44 -20.74
CA PHE A 360 30.70 14.25 -19.68
C PHE A 360 31.04 13.72 -18.28
N TYR A 361 30.74 12.46 -17.97
CA TYR A 361 30.92 11.93 -16.62
C TYR A 361 32.38 11.65 -16.25
N ILE A 362 33.23 11.22 -17.20
CA ILE A 362 34.65 10.87 -16.94
C ILE A 362 35.59 12.06 -17.13
N ASP A 363 35.53 12.72 -18.29
CA ASP A 363 36.50 13.77 -18.63
C ASP A 363 36.08 15.12 -18.04
N LEU A 364 34.77 15.43 -18.00
CA LEU A 364 34.30 16.69 -17.44
C LEU A 364 34.05 16.63 -15.93
N MET A 365 33.30 15.64 -15.45
CA MET A 365 32.94 15.49 -14.03
C MET A 365 33.97 14.67 -13.22
N GLY A 366 34.92 14.02 -13.86
CA GLY A 366 36.05 13.35 -13.17
C GLY A 366 35.76 11.97 -12.59
N MET A 367 34.60 11.36 -12.89
CA MET A 367 34.29 9.98 -12.48
C MET A 367 35.17 8.98 -13.22
N ARG A 368 35.21 7.72 -12.76
CA ARG A 368 36.02 6.66 -13.38
C ARG A 368 35.21 5.39 -13.52
N THR A 369 35.45 4.66 -14.61
CA THR A 369 34.79 3.38 -14.88
C THR A 369 35.22 2.34 -13.85
N VAL A 370 34.25 1.77 -13.15
CA VAL A 370 34.42 0.59 -12.29
C VAL A 370 34.48 -0.66 -13.16
N PHE A 371 33.48 -0.83 -14.02
CA PHE A 371 33.45 -1.87 -15.05
C PHE A 371 32.52 -1.47 -16.21
N THR A 372 32.71 -2.13 -17.35
CA THR A 372 31.81 -2.11 -18.51
C THR A 372 31.36 -3.53 -18.77
N MET A 373 30.07 -3.75 -19.03
CA MET A 373 29.53 -5.05 -19.41
C MET A 373 28.60 -4.93 -20.61
N ASP A 374 29.02 -5.52 -21.73
CA ASP A 374 28.15 -5.81 -22.86
C ASP A 374 27.29 -7.04 -22.53
N THR A 375 25.98 -6.95 -22.78
CA THR A 375 25.00 -7.99 -22.52
C THR A 375 24.37 -8.56 -23.79
N GLY A 376 24.74 -8.05 -24.97
CA GLY A 376 24.18 -8.40 -26.27
C GLY A 376 23.32 -7.26 -26.87
N PRO A 377 22.15 -6.92 -26.32
CA PRO A 377 21.30 -5.84 -26.84
C PRO A 377 21.59 -4.46 -26.20
N PHE A 378 22.41 -4.41 -25.16
CA PHE A 378 22.80 -3.18 -24.46
C PHE A 378 24.14 -3.35 -23.73
N THR A 379 24.85 -2.23 -23.55
CA THR A 379 26.05 -2.14 -22.72
C THR A 379 25.74 -1.31 -21.47
N ILE A 380 26.25 -1.72 -20.31
CA ILE A 380 26.22 -0.91 -19.10
C ILE A 380 27.62 -0.46 -18.70
N TYR A 381 27.72 0.80 -18.28
CA TYR A 381 28.95 1.42 -17.78
C TYR A 381 28.72 1.88 -16.36
N TYR A 382 29.39 1.24 -15.39
CA TYR A 382 29.34 1.65 -13.99
C TYR A 382 30.46 2.66 -13.71
N LEU A 383 30.09 3.86 -13.28
CA LEU A 383 31.00 4.96 -12.96
C LEU A 383 30.95 5.30 -11.47
N GLY A 384 32.07 5.73 -10.90
CA GLY A 384 32.15 6.24 -9.52
C GLY A 384 33.41 7.10 -9.29
N TYR A 385 33.52 7.72 -8.11
CA TYR A 385 34.72 8.48 -7.75
C TYR A 385 35.77 7.63 -7.00
N PRO A 386 37.06 7.67 -7.41
CA PRO A 386 38.16 7.09 -6.64
C PRO A 386 38.36 7.76 -5.27
N GLN A 387 37.96 7.06 -4.21
CA GLN A 387 37.91 7.60 -2.85
C GLN A 387 39.30 7.80 -2.21
N THR A 388 40.25 6.92 -2.51
CA THR A 388 41.62 6.95 -1.93
C THR A 388 42.67 7.47 -2.93
N ASP A 389 43.82 7.96 -2.46
CA ASP A 389 44.94 8.34 -3.33
C ASP A 389 45.51 7.14 -4.10
N GLU A 390 45.48 5.95 -3.50
CA GLU A 390 45.86 4.70 -4.18
C GLU A 390 44.91 4.40 -5.35
N HIS A 391 43.59 4.55 -5.16
CA HIS A 391 42.60 4.40 -6.23
C HIS A 391 42.68 5.50 -7.29
N ARG A 392 43.12 6.71 -6.93
CA ARG A 392 43.41 7.79 -7.89
C ARG A 392 44.66 7.49 -8.73
N ALA A 393 45.64 6.78 -8.18
CA ALA A 393 46.88 6.39 -8.86
C ALA A 393 46.74 5.10 -9.71
N ASP A 394 46.01 4.08 -9.22
CA ASP A 394 45.70 2.85 -9.96
C ASP A 394 44.18 2.69 -10.14
N LEU A 395 43.71 3.16 -11.30
CA LEU A 395 42.31 3.02 -11.74
C LEU A 395 41.89 1.56 -11.96
N GLY A 396 42.83 0.67 -12.29
CA GLY A 396 42.57 -0.76 -12.41
C GLY A 396 42.30 -1.40 -11.04
N LYS A 397 43.03 -0.97 -10.00
CA LYS A 397 42.76 -1.35 -8.61
C LYS A 397 41.44 -0.77 -8.13
N PHE A 398 41.15 0.50 -8.41
CA PHE A 398 39.83 1.09 -8.14
C PHE A 398 38.67 0.25 -8.70
N GLY A 399 38.73 -0.10 -9.99
CA GLY A 399 37.70 -0.93 -10.62
C GLY A 399 37.53 -2.30 -9.98
N ARG A 400 38.65 -3.01 -9.72
CA ARG A 400 38.63 -4.34 -9.06
C ARG A 400 38.10 -4.29 -7.63
N ASP A 401 38.59 -3.38 -6.81
CA ASP A 401 38.22 -3.26 -5.39
C ASP A 401 36.75 -2.85 -5.25
N THR A 402 36.30 -1.87 -6.05
CA THR A 402 34.91 -1.41 -6.04
C THR A 402 33.97 -2.49 -6.58
N LEU A 403 34.34 -3.22 -7.64
CA LEU A 403 33.52 -4.33 -8.15
C LEU A 403 33.37 -5.46 -7.12
N ALA A 404 34.44 -5.78 -6.36
CA ALA A 404 34.38 -6.77 -5.29
C ALA A 404 33.42 -6.39 -4.14
N GLN A 405 33.08 -5.11 -4.02
CA GLN A 405 32.15 -4.57 -3.00
C GLN A 405 30.96 -3.81 -3.60
N LEU A 406 30.60 -4.07 -4.87
CA LEU A 406 29.72 -3.20 -5.66
C LEU A 406 28.43 -2.77 -4.94
N ALA A 407 27.68 -3.73 -4.38
CA ALA A 407 26.43 -3.46 -3.66
C ALA A 407 26.59 -2.77 -2.28
N CYS A 408 27.83 -2.59 -1.83
CA CYS A 408 28.21 -1.94 -0.58
C CYS A 408 28.86 -0.56 -0.80
N THR A 409 29.30 -0.23 -2.02
CA THR A 409 29.91 1.06 -2.39
C THR A 409 28.83 2.05 -2.82
N PRO A 410 28.61 3.15 -2.10
CA PRO A 410 27.64 4.19 -2.51
C PRO A 410 28.16 5.01 -3.71
N GLU A 411 27.33 5.94 -4.18
CA GLU A 411 27.71 7.00 -5.14
C GLU A 411 28.11 6.50 -6.55
N LEU A 412 27.51 5.40 -7.02
CA LEU A 412 27.72 4.91 -8.38
C LEU A 412 26.63 5.37 -9.36
N ILE A 413 27.00 5.55 -10.64
CA ILE A 413 26.07 5.78 -11.75
C ILE A 413 26.19 4.61 -12.73
N GLU A 414 25.08 3.98 -13.06
CA GLU A 414 24.96 3.03 -14.15
C GLU A 414 24.45 3.77 -15.39
N LEU A 415 25.31 3.97 -16.39
CA LEU A 415 24.88 4.42 -17.72
C LEU A 415 24.48 3.20 -18.55
N TYR A 416 23.24 3.16 -19.00
CA TYR A 416 22.63 2.05 -19.72
C TYR A 416 22.41 2.41 -21.19
N HIS A 417 23.29 1.91 -22.06
CA HIS A 417 23.26 2.18 -23.50
C HIS A 417 22.58 1.02 -24.24
N VAL A 418 21.41 1.27 -24.84
CA VAL A 418 20.78 0.32 -25.76
C VAL A 418 21.41 0.48 -27.13
N HIS A 419 21.97 -0.58 -27.70
CA HIS A 419 22.70 -0.48 -28.96
C HIS A 419 21.79 0.01 -30.10
N GLY A 420 22.29 0.94 -30.90
CA GLY A 420 21.55 1.58 -31.97
C GLY A 420 20.88 2.90 -31.57
N SER A 421 20.67 3.19 -30.27
CA SER A 421 20.04 4.46 -29.85
C SER A 421 20.90 5.69 -30.14
N GLU A 422 22.21 5.51 -30.37
CA GLU A 422 23.12 6.58 -30.80
C GLU A 422 22.77 7.18 -32.17
N ASN A 423 21.99 6.44 -32.98
CA ASN A 423 21.50 6.86 -34.29
C ASN A 423 20.13 7.58 -34.22
N GLU A 424 19.45 7.55 -33.07
CA GLU A 424 18.21 8.29 -32.83
C GLU A 424 18.52 9.77 -32.53
N PRO A 425 17.58 10.70 -32.77
CA PRO A 425 17.81 12.13 -32.55
C PRO A 425 18.06 12.48 -31.07
N GLU A 426 18.67 13.64 -30.83
CA GLU A 426 18.78 14.22 -29.49
C GLU A 426 17.40 14.35 -28.82
N GLY A 427 17.35 14.13 -27.50
CA GLY A 427 16.08 14.07 -26.76
C GLY A 427 15.28 12.76 -26.93
N TYR A 428 15.86 11.72 -27.53
CA TYR A 428 15.22 10.39 -27.65
C TYR A 428 14.76 9.80 -26.31
N TYR A 429 15.54 9.96 -25.24
CA TYR A 429 15.14 9.57 -23.90
C TYR A 429 14.47 10.72 -23.14
N SER A 430 13.36 10.40 -22.47
CA SER A 430 12.68 11.33 -21.57
C SER A 430 13.42 11.44 -20.24
N THR A 431 13.83 12.64 -19.87
CA THR A 431 14.72 12.89 -18.72
C THR A 431 13.98 12.96 -17.38
N GLY A 432 12.69 13.27 -17.41
CA GLY A 432 11.81 13.33 -16.23
C GLY A 432 11.31 14.73 -15.85
N ASN A 433 11.84 15.79 -16.47
CA ASN A 433 11.43 17.18 -16.22
C ASN A 433 10.44 17.74 -17.26
N GLN A 434 10.03 16.94 -18.25
CA GLN A 434 9.14 17.38 -19.33
C GLN A 434 7.82 16.59 -19.35
N PRO A 435 6.65 17.28 -19.37
CA PRO A 435 5.36 16.64 -19.58
C PRO A 435 5.29 15.93 -20.95
N PRO A 436 4.55 14.80 -21.07
CA PRO A 436 3.72 14.17 -20.05
C PRO A 436 4.49 13.26 -19.08
N ASN A 437 5.80 13.11 -19.24
CA ASN A 437 6.62 12.08 -18.61
C ASN A 437 7.36 12.59 -17.35
N LEU A 438 6.66 13.36 -16.50
CA LEU A 438 7.23 13.89 -15.27
C LEU A 438 7.64 12.75 -14.30
N GLY A 439 8.84 12.83 -13.73
CA GLY A 439 9.45 11.72 -12.97
C GLY A 439 10.72 12.09 -12.21
N LEU A 440 11.88 11.66 -12.72
CA LEU A 440 13.19 11.99 -12.14
C LEU A 440 13.46 13.49 -12.27
N GLY A 441 13.83 14.15 -11.17
CA GLY A 441 14.18 15.57 -11.16
C GLY A 441 15.61 15.83 -11.62
N HIS A 442 16.60 15.41 -10.83
CA HIS A 442 18.02 15.61 -11.13
C HIS A 442 18.88 14.58 -10.38
N ILE A 443 20.16 14.53 -10.73
CA ILE A 443 21.22 13.92 -9.92
C ILE A 443 22.10 15.03 -9.33
N GLY A 444 22.47 14.91 -8.05
CA GLY A 444 23.24 15.94 -7.35
C GLY A 444 24.69 15.55 -7.11
N PHE A 445 25.61 16.47 -7.43
CA PHE A 445 27.04 16.35 -7.17
C PHE A 445 27.49 17.43 -6.18
N SER A 446 28.18 17.01 -5.12
CA SER A 446 28.80 17.93 -4.17
C SER A 446 30.18 18.35 -4.68
N VAL A 447 30.34 19.64 -5.02
CA VAL A 447 31.56 20.20 -5.59
C VAL A 447 32.25 21.19 -4.61
N PRO A 448 33.59 21.28 -4.59
CA PRO A 448 34.28 22.23 -3.71
C PRO A 448 34.09 23.71 -4.09
N ASP A 449 33.82 23.98 -5.36
CA ASP A 449 33.77 25.31 -5.97
C ASP A 449 32.77 25.26 -7.15
N VAL A 450 31.53 25.68 -6.90
CA VAL A 450 30.47 25.70 -7.93
C VAL A 450 30.78 26.68 -9.08
N PRO A 451 31.21 27.95 -8.84
CA PRO A 451 31.56 28.87 -9.92
C PRO A 451 32.57 28.28 -10.90
N ARG A 452 33.63 27.66 -10.38
CA ARG A 452 34.67 27.04 -11.20
C ARG A 452 34.20 25.78 -11.91
N ALA A 453 33.33 24.98 -11.29
CA ALA A 453 32.73 23.82 -11.93
C ALA A 453 31.83 24.23 -13.11
N VAL A 454 30.96 25.22 -12.92
CA VAL A 454 30.06 25.77 -13.96
C VAL A 454 30.88 26.34 -15.12
N GLU A 455 31.90 27.16 -14.84
CA GLU A 455 32.71 27.76 -15.91
C GLU A 455 33.53 26.71 -16.69
N ARG A 456 34.01 25.68 -16.00
CA ARG A 456 34.68 24.53 -16.63
C ARG A 456 33.73 23.74 -17.54
N LEU A 457 32.47 23.58 -17.16
CA LEU A 457 31.47 22.87 -17.97
C LEU A 457 31.03 23.72 -19.17
N ARG A 458 30.71 25.01 -18.94
CA ARG A 458 30.35 26.01 -19.95
C ARG A 458 31.41 26.14 -21.05
N SER A 459 32.68 26.20 -20.68
CA SER A 459 33.81 26.27 -21.64
C SER A 459 33.99 25.01 -22.49
N HIS A 460 33.37 23.88 -22.11
CA HIS A 460 33.30 22.65 -22.90
C HIS A 460 31.94 22.47 -23.63
N GLY A 461 31.12 23.53 -23.70
CA GLY A 461 29.86 23.53 -24.45
C GLY A 461 28.65 22.93 -23.71
N VAL A 462 28.78 22.64 -22.42
CA VAL A 462 27.67 22.11 -21.61
C VAL A 462 26.60 23.18 -21.38
N GLU A 463 25.32 22.81 -21.56
CA GLU A 463 24.20 23.70 -21.30
C GLU A 463 24.05 23.97 -19.79
N VAL A 464 24.17 25.23 -19.39
CA VAL A 464 23.83 25.70 -18.04
C VAL A 464 22.36 26.10 -18.03
N VAL A 465 21.54 25.34 -17.30
CA VAL A 465 20.09 25.57 -17.17
C VAL A 465 19.80 26.70 -16.19
N LYS A 466 20.58 26.76 -15.10
CA LYS A 466 20.43 27.72 -14.00
C LYS A 466 21.82 28.03 -13.46
N ASP A 467 22.17 29.31 -13.46
CA ASP A 467 23.47 29.80 -12.98
C ASP A 467 23.40 30.23 -11.50
N LEU A 468 24.55 30.54 -10.92
CA LEU A 468 24.66 31.08 -9.56
C LEU A 468 23.97 32.45 -9.43
N GLY A 469 23.42 32.73 -8.26
CA GLY A 469 22.63 33.94 -7.97
C GLY A 469 21.23 33.97 -8.59
N ALA A 470 20.91 33.07 -9.51
CA ALA A 470 19.56 32.91 -10.04
C ALA A 470 18.66 32.19 -9.01
N ALA A 471 17.68 32.87 -8.44
CA ALA A 471 16.70 32.31 -7.51
C ALA A 471 15.31 32.98 -7.62
N SER A 472 14.93 33.27 -8.85
CA SER A 472 13.55 33.62 -9.21
C SER A 472 12.68 32.36 -9.26
N ARG A 473 11.35 32.53 -9.28
CA ARG A 473 10.41 31.41 -9.40
C ARG A 473 10.57 30.70 -10.74
N GLU A 474 11.03 31.41 -11.76
CA GLU A 474 11.28 30.96 -13.12
C GLU A 474 12.50 30.02 -13.22
N ASP A 475 13.47 30.16 -12.30
CA ASP A 475 14.68 29.32 -12.23
C ASP A 475 14.40 27.93 -11.61
N VAL A 476 13.23 27.76 -10.98
CA VAL A 476 12.80 26.49 -10.37
C VAL A 476 12.28 25.55 -11.46
N PRO A 477 12.71 24.28 -11.53
CA PRO A 477 12.29 23.32 -12.55
C PRO A 477 10.85 22.78 -12.32
N LEU A 478 9.88 23.67 -12.17
CA LEU A 478 8.45 23.37 -12.12
C LEU A 478 7.83 23.60 -13.50
N SER A 479 7.17 22.58 -14.06
CA SER A 479 6.75 22.62 -15.46
C SER A 479 5.59 23.61 -15.69
N GLN A 480 5.55 24.24 -16.88
CA GLN A 480 4.44 25.11 -17.27
C GLN A 480 3.08 24.38 -17.21
N TRP A 481 3.06 23.07 -17.49
CA TRP A 481 1.88 22.21 -17.39
C TRP A 481 1.36 22.02 -15.97
N GLU A 482 2.22 22.08 -14.96
CA GLU A 482 1.81 22.13 -13.54
C GLU A 482 1.24 23.50 -13.19
N ALA A 483 1.89 24.58 -13.65
CA ALA A 483 1.41 25.94 -13.46
C ALA A 483 0.04 26.20 -14.11
N GLU A 484 -0.19 25.71 -15.34
CA GLU A 484 -1.49 25.74 -16.03
C GLU A 484 -2.60 25.05 -15.22
N LYS A 485 -2.25 24.00 -14.46
CA LYS A 485 -3.14 23.26 -13.57
C LYS A 485 -3.28 23.91 -12.18
N LYS A 486 -2.66 25.06 -11.97
CA LYS A 486 -2.60 25.80 -10.70
C LYS A 486 -1.88 25.02 -9.60
N ILE A 487 -0.84 24.28 -9.96
CA ILE A 487 0.03 23.52 -9.05
C ILE A 487 1.37 24.25 -8.96
N GLY A 488 1.94 24.37 -7.75
CA GLY A 488 3.26 24.99 -7.55
C GLY A 488 3.32 26.49 -7.86
N LEU A 489 2.21 27.23 -7.70
CA LEU A 489 2.13 28.67 -7.99
C LEU A 489 2.70 29.59 -6.88
N GLY A 490 3.19 29.03 -5.78
CA GLY A 490 3.76 29.82 -4.69
C GLY A 490 5.15 30.39 -5.02
N ASP A 491 5.46 31.52 -4.40
CA ASP A 491 6.80 32.11 -4.43
C ASP A 491 7.80 31.25 -3.64
N LEU A 492 9.09 31.41 -3.95
CA LEU A 492 10.16 30.76 -3.22
C LEU A 492 10.27 31.29 -1.79
N HIS A 493 10.29 30.39 -0.81
CA HIS A 493 10.49 30.78 0.59
C HIS A 493 11.89 31.42 0.78
N PRO A 494 12.04 32.56 1.49
CA PRO A 494 13.31 33.29 1.56
C PRO A 494 14.51 32.48 2.07
N THR A 495 14.29 31.54 2.99
CA THR A 495 15.35 30.62 3.46
C THR A 495 15.83 29.68 2.36
N TYR A 496 14.93 29.24 1.48
CA TYR A 496 15.29 28.38 0.36
C TYR A 496 15.91 29.17 -0.79
N GLN A 497 15.51 30.42 -1.03
CA GLN A 497 16.18 31.32 -1.99
C GLN A 497 17.69 31.40 -1.73
N ARG A 498 18.12 31.67 -0.49
CA ARG A 498 19.55 31.73 -0.12
C ARG A 498 20.34 30.46 -0.44
N VAL A 499 19.72 29.28 -0.28
CA VAL A 499 20.34 28.00 -0.63
C VAL A 499 20.35 27.81 -2.15
N PHE A 500 19.26 28.18 -2.81
CA PHE A 500 19.07 28.03 -4.25
C PHE A 500 19.97 28.98 -5.06
N GLU A 501 20.31 30.16 -4.54
CA GLU A 501 21.30 31.09 -5.12
C GLU A 501 22.70 30.45 -5.23
N GLN A 502 23.05 29.54 -4.32
CA GLN A 502 24.38 28.94 -4.21
C GLN A 502 24.59 27.64 -5.01
N ILE A 503 23.53 27.06 -5.57
CA ILE A 503 23.59 25.88 -6.44
C ILE A 503 23.54 26.27 -7.92
N ALA A 504 23.95 25.36 -8.81
CA ALA A 504 23.76 25.52 -10.25
C ALA A 504 23.17 24.23 -10.86
N PHE A 505 22.46 24.37 -11.99
CA PHE A 505 21.99 23.22 -12.78
C PHE A 505 22.58 23.26 -14.18
N VAL A 506 23.09 22.11 -14.63
CA VAL A 506 23.54 21.87 -16.01
C VAL A 506 22.77 20.68 -16.61
N LYS A 507 22.88 20.45 -17.92
CA LYS A 507 22.43 19.19 -18.54
C LYS A 507 23.61 18.29 -18.88
N ASP A 508 23.41 16.98 -18.74
CA ASP A 508 24.24 15.99 -19.43
C ASP A 508 23.85 15.86 -20.93
N PRO A 509 24.57 15.10 -21.76
CA PRO A 509 24.31 14.98 -23.19
C PRO A 509 22.96 14.34 -23.57
N ASP A 510 22.34 13.62 -22.63
CA ASP A 510 20.99 13.05 -22.78
C ASP A 510 19.89 14.02 -22.31
N GLY A 511 20.29 15.15 -21.71
CA GLY A 511 19.41 16.20 -21.22
C GLY A 511 18.99 16.04 -19.75
N TYR A 512 19.56 15.07 -19.01
CA TYR A 512 19.29 14.94 -17.59
C TYR A 512 19.85 16.13 -16.82
N THR A 513 19.07 16.66 -15.89
CA THR A 513 19.50 17.77 -15.05
C THR A 513 20.48 17.29 -13.99
N VAL A 514 21.62 17.97 -13.91
CA VAL A 514 22.69 17.71 -12.95
C VAL A 514 22.82 18.92 -12.04
N GLU A 515 22.61 18.71 -10.74
CA GLU A 515 22.75 19.73 -9.70
C GLU A 515 24.20 19.79 -9.21
N LEU A 516 24.75 21.00 -9.12
CA LEU A 516 26.07 21.27 -8.56
C LEU A 516 25.88 22.01 -7.23
N VAL A 517 26.13 21.31 -6.14
CA VAL A 517 25.91 21.79 -4.76
C VAL A 517 27.26 22.06 -4.10
N PRO A 518 27.49 23.21 -3.44
CA PRO A 518 28.75 23.45 -2.76
C PRO A 518 28.90 22.52 -1.55
N GLN A 519 30.11 22.03 -1.28
CA GLN A 519 30.41 21.18 -0.12
C GLN A 519 30.17 21.87 1.24
N LYS A 520 30.04 23.20 1.24
CA LYS A 520 29.63 24.02 2.37
C LYS A 520 28.71 25.12 1.83
N LEU A 521 27.52 25.25 2.40
CA LEU A 521 26.66 26.40 2.16
C LEU A 521 27.14 27.57 3.03
N GLU A 522 27.06 28.78 2.48
CA GLU A 522 27.20 30.04 3.20
C GLU A 522 25.85 30.40 3.87
N GLU A 523 25.88 31.00 5.07
CA GLU A 523 24.72 31.23 5.96
C GLU A 523 23.89 32.50 5.65
#